data_AF-A0A9D1M1I2-F1
#
_entry.id   AF-A0A9D1M1I2-F1
#
_cell.length_a   1.000
_cell.length_b   1.000
_cell.length_c   1.000
_cell.angle_alpha   90.00
_cell.angle_beta   90.00
_cell.angle_gamma   90.00
#
_symmetry.space_group_name_H-M   'P 1'
#
loop_
_entity.id
_entity.type
_entity.pdbx_description
1 polymer ?
#
loop_
_entity_poly.entity_id
_entity_poly.type
_entity_poly.pdbx_seq_one_letter_code
_entity_poly.pdbx_strand_id
1 'polypeptide(L)'
;MKLLNFSQEEPKKKHLSKKKIVIVCLIILFLLLLIASIFGYIYHNDFRNFVDVYILQKNVSVDNVPSIQINYEDNDHIFGYDKYIAVLNKNTLSAYSSSGKKEFELDIAIGNPISDSNNRFLALAESGGQKIYLISGQNLLWQTDVEGQISKISVNKNGYITVIISGTRYKTVIATYDPSGTLLFSTFLSYTSAADTDISNDNKYLAIAEVDTQGTLIQSNIKLISIEKAKTETDKNNAIEYIYPANSGELVTDIKYQDNNKLVCMYDNSIHMIQDKTDTKILDISNKKDIVSDINLKNHTILITEKSSGLFADVELQITDINSQKVNTYTMTGVPKSVETKEQVIALNLGLEVHFVDCNGWVLKKYESNQEVKDIVLGSSIAGIIYKDKIELINL
;
A
#
# COMPACT_ATOMS: atom_id res chain seq x y z
N MET A 1 79.96 43.41 28.44
CA MET A 1 79.69 42.36 29.44
C MET A 1 78.42 42.71 30.21
N LYS A 2 77.29 42.10 29.81
CA LYS A 2 76.07 41.84 30.61
C LYS A 2 75.19 40.95 29.72
N LEU A 3 74.91 39.74 30.19
CA LEU A 3 74.26 38.66 29.44
C LEU A 3 72.79 39.03 29.12
N LEU A 4 72.40 38.84 27.85
CA LEU A 4 71.01 38.83 27.41
C LEU A 4 70.35 37.51 27.89
N ASN A 5 69.39 37.59 28.80
CA ASN A 5 68.49 36.48 29.11
C ASN A 5 67.25 36.59 28.21
N PHE A 6 67.15 35.69 27.22
CA PHE A 6 65.90 35.40 26.53
C PHE A 6 65.03 34.54 27.47
N SER A 7 64.01 35.15 28.06
CA SER A 7 62.90 34.41 28.68
C SER A 7 61.96 33.96 27.56
N GLN A 8 61.87 32.66 27.33
CA GLN A 8 60.77 32.06 26.58
C GLN A 8 59.49 32.23 27.40
N GLU A 9 58.51 32.99 26.90
CA GLU A 9 57.15 32.91 27.42
C GLU A 9 56.54 31.58 26.95
N GLU A 10 56.42 30.61 27.86
CA GLU A 10 55.62 29.41 27.62
C GLU A 10 54.14 29.80 27.40
N PRO A 11 53.43 29.16 26.44
CA PRO A 11 52.03 29.48 26.20
C PRO A 11 51.21 29.13 27.44
N LYS A 12 50.53 30.13 28.02
CA LYS A 12 49.58 29.93 29.13
C LYS A 12 48.55 28.87 28.75
N LYS A 13 48.74 27.65 29.23
CA LYS A 13 47.75 26.56 29.15
C LYS A 13 46.46 27.07 29.80
N LYS A 14 45.43 27.32 28.99
CA LYS A 14 44.07 27.61 29.48
C LYS A 14 43.61 26.41 30.30
N HIS A 15 43.74 26.49 31.63
CA HIS A 15 43.27 25.46 32.53
C HIS A 15 41.73 25.43 32.45
N LEU A 16 41.16 24.35 31.93
CA LEU A 16 39.71 24.14 31.99
C LEU A 16 39.29 24.16 33.46
N SER A 17 38.38 25.08 33.83
CA SER A 17 37.88 25.17 35.19
C SER A 17 37.23 23.83 35.60
N LYS A 18 37.45 23.35 36.82
CA LYS A 18 36.90 22.06 37.31
C LYS A 18 35.39 21.89 37.02
N LYS A 19 34.61 22.98 37.08
CA LYS A 19 33.18 23.01 36.71
C LYS A 19 32.93 22.63 35.24
N LYS A 20 33.77 23.07 34.30
CA LYS A 20 33.68 22.72 32.87
C LYS A 20 34.00 21.25 32.61
N ILE A 21 34.94 20.67 33.36
CA ILE A 21 35.27 19.24 33.25
C ILE A 21 34.09 18.40 33.73
N VAL A 22 33.47 18.75 34.86
CA VAL A 22 32.27 18.06 35.36
C VAL A 22 31.11 18.13 34.37
N ILE A 23 30.86 19.31 33.77
CA ILE A 23 29.82 19.47 32.74
C ILE A 23 30.11 18.58 31.53
N VAL A 24 31.36 18.54 31.05
CA VAL A 24 31.75 17.67 29.92
C VAL A 24 31.56 16.19 30.25
N CYS A 25 31.94 15.76 31.46
CA CYS A 25 31.70 14.39 31.91
C CYS A 25 30.20 14.03 31.97
N LEU A 26 29.35 14.95 32.45
CA LEU A 26 27.90 14.75 32.47
C LEU A 26 27.31 14.65 31.05
N ILE A 27 27.78 15.47 30.12
CA ILE A 27 27.35 15.40 28.71
C ILE A 27 27.75 14.06 28.09
N ILE A 28 28.98 13.59 28.31
CA ILE A 28 29.45 12.29 27.80
C ILE A 28 28.63 11.15 28.40
N LEU A 29 28.37 11.18 29.71
CA LEU A 29 27.53 10.17 30.38
C LEU A 29 26.11 10.16 29.80
N PHE A 30 25.50 11.33 29.60
CA PHE A 30 24.19 11.45 28.97
C PHE A 30 24.19 10.87 27.55
N LEU A 31 25.23 11.14 26.76
CA LEU A 31 25.34 10.65 25.40
C LEU A 31 25.51 9.11 25.36
N LEU A 32 26.26 8.54 26.31
CA LEU A 32 26.38 7.09 26.47
C LEU A 32 25.04 6.44 26.88
N LEU A 33 24.28 7.07 27.77
CA LEU A 33 22.94 6.60 28.14
C LEU A 33 21.97 6.65 26.95
N LEU A 34 22.05 7.70 26.14
CA LEU A 34 21.22 7.85 24.95
C LEU A 34 21.55 6.76 23.92
N ILE A 35 22.83 6.48 23.70
CA ILE A 35 23.29 5.36 22.85
C ILE A 35 22.79 4.02 23.39
N ALA A 36 22.97 3.75 24.69
CA ALA A 36 22.49 2.52 25.32
C ALA A 36 20.96 2.35 25.20
N SER A 37 20.20 3.43 25.34
CA SER A 37 18.75 3.43 25.14
C SER A 37 18.37 3.13 23.68
N ILE A 38 19.11 3.66 22.70
CA ILE A 38 18.88 3.35 21.28
C ILE A 38 19.17 1.86 21.01
N PHE A 39 20.30 1.33 21.53
CA PHE A 39 20.62 -0.09 21.42
C PHE A 39 19.55 -0.96 22.09
N GLY A 40 19.10 -0.59 23.29
CA GLY A 40 18.00 -1.27 23.97
C GLY A 40 16.73 -1.30 23.13
N TYR A 41 16.36 -0.17 22.52
CA TYR A 41 15.17 -0.04 21.68
C TYR A 41 15.24 -0.88 20.40
N ILE A 42 16.43 -1.05 19.81
CA ILE A 42 16.65 -1.86 18.61
C ILE A 42 16.65 -3.36 18.89
N TYR A 43 17.28 -3.80 19.98
CA TYR A 43 17.57 -5.22 20.20
C TYR A 43 16.69 -5.91 21.24
N HIS A 44 15.94 -5.18 22.07
CA HIS A 44 15.10 -5.76 23.14
C HIS A 44 13.62 -5.39 22.98
N ASN A 45 12.80 -6.39 22.62
CA ASN A 45 11.35 -6.23 22.40
C ASN A 45 10.61 -5.64 23.61
N ASP A 46 10.92 -6.09 24.83
CA ASP A 46 10.23 -5.59 26.04
C ASP A 46 10.55 -4.12 26.31
N PHE A 47 11.83 -3.74 26.14
CA PHE A 47 12.24 -2.35 26.30
C PHE A 47 11.62 -1.48 25.20
N ARG A 48 11.59 -1.96 23.96
CA ARG A 48 10.90 -1.29 22.85
C ARG A 48 9.41 -1.08 23.16
N ASN A 49 8.71 -2.11 23.61
CA ASN A 49 7.29 -2.00 23.99
C ASN A 49 7.09 -0.98 25.11
N PHE A 50 7.97 -0.97 26.13
CA PHE A 50 7.92 0.04 27.19
C PHE A 50 8.10 1.46 26.63
N VAL A 51 9.09 1.67 25.77
CA VAL A 51 9.31 2.97 25.11
C VAL A 51 8.12 3.36 24.25
N ASP A 52 7.58 2.44 23.46
CA ASP A 52 6.45 2.66 22.56
C ASP A 52 5.19 3.09 23.30
N VAL A 53 4.89 2.44 24.43
CA VAL A 53 3.70 2.72 25.24
C VAL A 53 3.88 3.99 26.07
N TYR A 54 4.97 4.10 26.84
CA TYR A 54 5.08 5.13 27.88
C TYR A 54 5.84 6.39 27.44
N ILE A 55 6.71 6.29 26.44
CA ILE A 55 7.54 7.43 25.99
C ILE A 55 7.02 7.98 24.66
N LEU A 56 6.81 7.12 23.67
CA LEU A 56 6.36 7.50 22.33
C LEU A 56 4.83 7.57 22.20
N GLN A 57 4.09 7.01 23.16
CA GLN A 57 2.62 7.03 23.22
C GLN A 57 1.99 6.53 21.90
N LYS A 58 2.48 5.40 21.38
CA LYS A 58 1.98 4.80 20.14
C LYS A 58 0.60 4.15 20.28
N ASN A 59 0.10 3.97 21.51
CA ASN A 59 -1.25 3.49 21.76
C ASN A 59 -2.25 4.64 21.64
N VAL A 60 -3.26 4.45 20.82
CA VAL A 60 -4.35 5.40 20.56
C VAL A 60 -5.67 4.72 20.92
N SER A 61 -6.58 5.46 21.53
CA SER A 61 -7.91 4.98 21.91
C SER A 61 -9.02 5.87 21.35
N VAL A 62 -10.22 5.31 21.27
CA VAL A 62 -11.48 5.93 20.78
C VAL A 62 -11.66 7.38 21.23
N ASP A 63 -11.41 7.69 22.51
CA ASP A 63 -11.75 8.99 23.10
C ASP A 63 -10.90 10.17 22.59
N ASN A 64 -9.83 9.89 21.84
CA ASN A 64 -8.81 10.87 21.48
C ASN A 64 -8.69 11.13 19.97
N VAL A 65 -9.58 10.58 19.14
CA VAL A 65 -9.49 10.70 17.66
C VAL A 65 -10.71 11.38 17.05
N PRO A 66 -10.52 12.23 16.02
CA PRO A 66 -11.63 12.77 15.25
C PRO A 66 -12.48 11.67 14.62
N SER A 67 -13.79 11.88 14.55
CA SER A 67 -14.71 10.94 13.93
C SER A 67 -15.65 11.61 12.94
N ILE A 68 -16.02 10.87 11.89
CA ILE A 68 -17.04 11.20 10.91
C ILE A 68 -18.24 10.31 11.20
N GLN A 69 -19.42 10.88 11.41
CA GLN A 69 -20.64 10.10 11.57
C GLN A 69 -21.06 9.54 10.20
N ILE A 70 -21.34 8.24 10.17
CA ILE A 70 -21.83 7.54 8.97
C ILE A 70 -23.03 6.68 9.35
N ASN A 71 -23.78 6.25 8.34
CA ASN A 71 -24.89 5.35 8.58
C ASN A 71 -24.73 4.14 7.67
N TYR A 72 -24.44 2.98 8.27
CA TYR A 72 -24.28 1.73 7.53
C TYR A 72 -25.50 1.39 6.65
N GLU A 73 -26.72 1.81 7.04
CA GLU A 73 -27.93 1.59 6.24
C GLU A 73 -27.98 2.46 4.97
N ASP A 74 -27.26 3.58 4.93
CA ASP A 74 -27.21 4.47 3.77
C ASP A 74 -26.25 3.97 2.66
N ASN A 75 -25.65 2.78 2.85
CA ASN A 75 -24.71 2.15 1.92
C ASN A 75 -23.53 3.07 1.57
N ASP A 76 -22.92 3.65 2.62
CA ASP A 76 -21.72 4.49 2.49
C ASP A 76 -20.54 3.68 1.96
N HIS A 77 -19.83 4.24 0.97
CA HIS A 77 -18.59 3.67 0.46
C HIS A 77 -17.40 4.54 0.88
N ILE A 78 -16.43 3.92 1.55
CA ILE A 78 -15.30 4.63 2.17
C ILE A 78 -14.02 4.29 1.40
N PHE A 79 -13.20 5.31 1.11
CA PHE A 79 -11.95 5.16 0.35
C PHE A 79 -10.80 5.92 1.03
N GLY A 80 -9.61 5.33 1.03
CA GLY A 80 -8.38 6.02 1.37
C GLY A 80 -7.61 6.43 0.11
N TYR A 81 -7.21 7.70 0.02
CA TYR A 81 -6.32 8.18 -1.06
C TYR A 81 -5.63 9.48 -0.66
N ASP A 82 -4.41 9.72 -1.16
CA ASP A 82 -3.59 10.88 -0.76
C ASP A 82 -3.59 11.03 0.78
N LYS A 83 -3.84 12.22 1.29
CA LYS A 83 -3.99 12.52 2.73
C LYS A 83 -5.44 12.54 3.22
N TYR A 84 -6.36 11.90 2.50
CA TYR A 84 -7.80 11.97 2.77
C TYR A 84 -8.43 10.60 2.99
N ILE A 85 -9.49 10.60 3.82
CA ILE A 85 -10.52 9.57 3.80
C ILE A 85 -11.74 10.17 3.09
N ALA A 86 -12.20 9.52 2.03
CA ALA A 86 -13.38 9.91 1.27
C ALA A 86 -14.57 9.01 1.61
N VAL A 87 -15.76 9.60 1.69
CA VAL A 87 -17.04 8.93 1.93
C VAL A 87 -17.96 9.29 0.78
N LEU A 88 -18.34 8.29 -0.02
CA LEU A 88 -19.38 8.41 -1.03
C LEU A 88 -20.71 7.99 -0.40
N ASN A 89 -21.57 8.97 -0.16
CA ASN A 89 -22.96 8.76 0.22
C ASN A 89 -23.84 9.19 -0.95
N LYS A 90 -24.62 8.26 -1.51
CA LYS A 90 -25.47 8.49 -2.69
C LYS A 90 -24.64 9.05 -3.84
N ASN A 91 -24.83 10.33 -4.18
CA ASN A 91 -24.14 10.99 -5.30
C ASN A 91 -23.08 12.00 -4.84
N THR A 92 -22.73 12.05 -3.55
CA THR A 92 -21.82 13.06 -3.01
C THR A 92 -20.63 12.39 -2.36
N LEU A 93 -19.44 12.64 -2.93
CA LEU A 93 -18.17 12.22 -2.37
C LEU A 93 -17.63 13.34 -1.48
N SER A 94 -17.63 13.13 -0.17
CA SER A 94 -17.03 14.04 0.82
C SER A 94 -15.65 13.54 1.24
N ALA A 95 -14.62 14.38 1.22
CA ALA A 95 -13.28 14.02 1.68
C ALA A 95 -12.88 14.76 2.96
N TYR A 96 -12.21 14.05 3.86
CA TYR A 96 -11.86 14.52 5.20
C TYR A 96 -10.36 14.38 5.46
N SER A 97 -9.78 15.36 6.16
CA SER A 97 -8.38 15.30 6.63
C SER A 97 -8.28 14.62 7.99
N SER A 98 -7.06 14.36 8.47
CA SER A 98 -6.79 13.68 9.75
C SER A 98 -7.28 14.43 10.98
N SER A 99 -7.68 15.70 10.83
CA SER A 99 -8.34 16.48 11.88
C SER A 99 -9.86 16.26 11.96
N GLY A 100 -10.45 15.47 11.06
CA GLY A 100 -11.91 15.34 10.90
C GLY A 100 -12.55 16.49 10.13
N LYS A 101 -11.78 17.46 9.67
CA LYS A 101 -12.29 18.55 8.83
C LYS A 101 -12.66 18.02 7.45
N LYS A 102 -13.89 18.26 7.02
CA LYS A 102 -14.32 18.11 5.62
C LYS A 102 -13.58 19.13 4.76
N GLU A 103 -12.80 18.66 3.79
CA GLU A 103 -11.96 19.52 2.95
C GLU A 103 -12.68 19.92 1.66
N PHE A 104 -13.40 19.01 1.03
CA PHE A 104 -14.17 19.28 -0.17
C PHE A 104 -15.28 18.24 -0.40
N GLU A 105 -16.18 18.54 -1.35
CA GLU A 105 -17.23 17.64 -1.84
C GLU A 105 -17.24 17.63 -3.37
N LEU A 106 -17.56 16.48 -3.96
CA LEU A 106 -17.75 16.30 -5.41
C LEU A 106 -19.05 15.54 -5.69
N ASP A 107 -19.74 15.91 -6.78
CA ASP A 107 -20.91 15.18 -7.27
C ASP A 107 -20.46 13.98 -8.12
N ILE A 108 -20.59 12.78 -7.56
CA ILE A 108 -20.19 11.50 -8.17
C ILE A 108 -21.40 10.56 -8.19
N ALA A 109 -22.01 10.37 -9.35
CA ALA A 109 -23.24 9.59 -9.48
C ALA A 109 -22.95 8.11 -9.82
N ILE A 110 -22.52 7.33 -8.84
CA ILE A 110 -22.23 5.89 -8.95
C ILE A 110 -23.04 5.11 -7.90
N GLY A 111 -23.70 4.02 -8.32
CA GLY A 111 -24.44 3.16 -7.40
C GLY A 111 -23.55 2.22 -6.58
N ASN A 112 -22.81 1.33 -7.25
CA ASN A 112 -21.93 0.34 -6.62
C ASN A 112 -20.47 0.59 -7.02
N PRO A 113 -19.74 1.46 -6.30
CA PRO A 113 -18.39 1.87 -6.67
C PRO A 113 -17.36 0.75 -6.42
N ILE A 114 -16.45 0.63 -7.36
CA ILE A 114 -15.13 0.02 -7.17
C ILE A 114 -14.07 1.11 -7.36
N SER A 115 -12.92 0.94 -6.73
CA SER A 115 -11.89 1.97 -6.69
C SER A 115 -10.49 1.41 -6.79
N ASP A 116 -9.59 2.23 -7.32
CA ASP A 116 -8.16 2.12 -7.05
C ASP A 116 -7.60 3.53 -6.77
N SER A 117 -6.53 3.60 -5.99
CA SER A 117 -5.88 4.87 -5.68
C SER A 117 -4.36 4.74 -5.65
N ASN A 118 -3.69 5.75 -6.18
CA ASN A 118 -2.24 5.80 -6.24
C ASN A 118 -1.79 7.25 -6.19
N ASN A 119 -0.88 7.57 -5.26
CA ASN A 119 -0.44 8.94 -5.01
C ASN A 119 -1.68 9.85 -4.76
N ARG A 120 -1.80 10.96 -5.50
CA ARG A 120 -2.92 11.91 -5.41
C ARG A 120 -4.18 11.51 -6.18
N PHE A 121 -4.17 10.38 -6.88
CA PHE A 121 -5.26 9.96 -7.76
C PHE A 121 -6.18 8.95 -7.08
N LEU A 122 -7.48 9.14 -7.28
CA LEU A 122 -8.54 8.19 -6.94
C LEU A 122 -9.35 7.94 -8.20
N ALA A 123 -9.33 6.70 -8.68
CA ALA A 123 -10.16 6.24 -9.77
C ALA A 123 -11.37 5.52 -9.20
N LEU A 124 -12.57 5.88 -9.65
CA LEU A 124 -13.83 5.25 -9.26
C LEU A 124 -14.52 4.72 -10.52
N ALA A 125 -15.13 3.55 -10.42
CA ALA A 125 -15.98 3.01 -11.47
C ALA A 125 -17.21 2.32 -10.89
N GLU A 126 -18.26 2.22 -11.68
CA GLU A 126 -19.47 1.49 -11.27
C GLU A 126 -19.32 -0.01 -11.59
N SER A 127 -19.21 -0.85 -10.57
CA SER A 127 -19.15 -2.31 -10.73
C SER A 127 -20.41 -2.85 -11.39
N GLY A 128 -20.25 -3.54 -12.52
CA GLY A 128 -21.35 -3.99 -13.36
C GLY A 128 -22.02 -2.88 -14.19
N GLY A 129 -21.64 -1.62 -13.96
CA GLY A 129 -22.10 -0.44 -14.69
C GLY A 129 -21.07 0.02 -15.73
N GLN A 130 -21.19 1.29 -16.13
CA GLN A 130 -20.45 1.85 -17.27
C GLN A 130 -19.62 3.10 -16.92
N LYS A 131 -19.89 3.73 -15.78
CA LYS A 131 -19.30 5.03 -15.44
C LYS A 131 -17.92 4.91 -14.83
N ILE A 132 -17.04 5.84 -15.20
CA ILE A 132 -15.68 5.99 -14.66
C ILE A 132 -15.46 7.45 -14.28
N TYR A 133 -14.75 7.68 -13.17
CA TYR A 133 -14.33 8.98 -12.67
C TYR A 133 -12.85 8.93 -12.29
N LEU A 134 -12.10 9.98 -12.63
CA LEU A 134 -10.76 10.21 -12.09
C LEU A 134 -10.74 11.50 -11.28
N ILE A 135 -10.33 11.38 -10.02
CA ILE A 135 -10.17 12.49 -9.09
C ILE A 135 -8.69 12.68 -8.80
N SER A 136 -8.24 13.93 -8.68
CA SER A 136 -6.88 14.27 -8.24
C SER A 136 -6.90 15.35 -7.18
N GLY A 137 -6.44 15.00 -5.98
CA GLY A 137 -6.58 15.86 -4.80
C GLY A 137 -8.05 16.20 -4.55
N GLN A 138 -8.45 17.45 -4.81
CA GLN A 138 -9.80 17.97 -4.56
C GLN A 138 -10.64 18.13 -5.83
N ASN A 139 -10.10 17.79 -7.01
CA ASN A 139 -10.75 18.07 -8.30
C ASN A 139 -11.15 16.78 -9.00
N LEU A 140 -12.38 16.74 -9.53
CA LEU A 140 -12.75 15.80 -10.57
C LEU A 140 -12.02 16.19 -11.87
N LEU A 141 -11.13 15.33 -12.37
CA LEU A 141 -10.38 15.59 -13.59
C LEU A 141 -11.22 15.31 -14.83
N TRP A 142 -11.88 14.16 -14.86
CA TRP A 142 -12.76 13.75 -15.96
C TRP A 142 -13.68 12.61 -15.52
N GLN A 143 -14.72 12.39 -16.32
CA GLN A 143 -15.62 11.25 -16.23
C GLN A 143 -15.95 10.77 -17.65
N THR A 144 -16.19 9.47 -17.83
CA THR A 144 -16.62 8.89 -19.11
C THR A 144 -17.43 7.62 -18.86
N ASP A 145 -18.13 7.17 -19.89
CA ASP A 145 -18.78 5.86 -19.92
C ASP A 145 -18.02 4.89 -20.84
N VAL A 146 -18.20 3.59 -20.61
CA VAL A 146 -17.71 2.51 -21.47
C VAL A 146 -18.84 1.62 -21.96
N GLU A 147 -18.61 0.94 -23.09
CA GLU A 147 -19.53 -0.09 -23.57
C GLU A 147 -19.27 -1.43 -22.85
N GLY A 148 -20.24 -1.91 -22.09
CA GLY A 148 -20.19 -3.19 -21.38
C GLY A 148 -20.39 -3.03 -19.88
N GLN A 149 -19.79 -3.93 -19.10
CA GLN A 149 -19.89 -3.98 -17.65
C GLN A 149 -18.49 -3.95 -17.03
N ILE A 150 -18.20 -2.91 -16.26
CA ILE A 150 -16.89 -2.74 -15.59
C ILE A 150 -16.76 -3.75 -14.45
N SER A 151 -15.66 -4.50 -14.42
CA SER A 151 -15.34 -5.45 -13.35
C SER A 151 -14.15 -5.04 -12.48
N LYS A 152 -13.18 -4.30 -13.02
CA LYS A 152 -12.02 -3.78 -12.27
C LYS A 152 -11.54 -2.47 -12.88
N ILE A 153 -11.01 -1.57 -12.05
CA ILE A 153 -10.34 -0.34 -12.45
C ILE A 153 -8.98 -0.28 -11.73
N SER A 154 -7.95 0.23 -12.40
CA SER A 154 -6.62 0.44 -11.83
C SER A 154 -6.08 1.80 -12.27
N VAL A 155 -5.34 2.47 -11.39
CA VAL A 155 -4.72 3.77 -11.65
C VAL A 155 -3.26 3.79 -11.19
N ASN A 156 -2.38 4.22 -12.09
CA ASN A 156 -0.97 4.34 -11.75
C ASN A 156 -0.65 5.70 -11.11
N LYS A 157 0.58 5.86 -10.58
CA LYS A 157 1.02 7.09 -9.88
C LYS A 157 1.00 8.37 -10.74
N ASN A 158 0.86 8.22 -12.06
CA ASN A 158 0.83 9.30 -13.04
C ASN A 158 -0.60 9.63 -13.51
N GLY A 159 -1.61 8.86 -13.08
CA GLY A 159 -3.03 9.07 -13.41
C GLY A 159 -3.50 8.35 -14.68
N TYR A 160 -2.71 7.43 -15.23
CA TYR A 160 -3.20 6.55 -16.30
C TYR A 160 -4.12 5.50 -15.71
N ILE A 161 -5.22 5.20 -16.41
CA ILE A 161 -6.24 4.26 -15.95
C ILE A 161 -6.34 3.08 -16.90
N THR A 162 -6.51 1.89 -16.33
CA THR A 162 -7.00 0.71 -17.04
C THR A 162 -8.35 0.28 -16.48
N VAL A 163 -9.21 -0.21 -17.37
CA VAL A 163 -10.55 -0.66 -17.03
C VAL A 163 -10.77 -2.03 -17.65
N ILE A 164 -11.09 -3.02 -16.83
CA ILE A 164 -11.47 -4.36 -17.26
C ILE A 164 -12.98 -4.38 -17.45
N ILE A 165 -13.42 -4.73 -18.65
CA ILE A 165 -14.81 -4.64 -19.11
C ILE A 165 -15.25 -6.02 -19.62
N SER A 166 -16.43 -6.44 -19.18
CA SER A 166 -17.12 -7.67 -19.57
C SER A 166 -18.46 -7.34 -20.23
N GLY A 167 -19.26 -8.36 -20.60
CA GLY A 167 -20.58 -8.14 -21.20
C GLY A 167 -20.54 -7.54 -22.61
N THR A 168 -19.41 -7.66 -23.31
CA THR A 168 -19.24 -7.26 -24.71
C THR A 168 -19.25 -8.50 -25.62
N ARG A 169 -19.01 -8.32 -26.92
CA ARG A 169 -18.77 -9.47 -27.84
C ARG A 169 -17.48 -10.26 -27.53
N TYR A 170 -16.55 -9.67 -26.78
CA TYR A 170 -15.32 -10.31 -26.31
C TYR A 170 -15.48 -10.76 -24.86
N LYS A 171 -14.76 -11.81 -24.46
CA LYS A 171 -14.77 -12.28 -23.07
C LYS A 171 -14.26 -11.21 -22.10
N THR A 172 -13.24 -10.46 -22.51
CA THR A 172 -12.77 -9.28 -21.78
C THR A 172 -12.27 -8.21 -22.73
N VAL A 173 -12.56 -6.95 -22.42
CA VAL A 173 -11.98 -5.77 -23.05
C VAL A 173 -11.23 -4.99 -21.99
N ILE A 174 -10.00 -4.59 -22.27
CA ILE A 174 -9.20 -3.72 -21.41
C ILE A 174 -9.09 -2.38 -22.10
N ALA A 175 -9.68 -1.33 -21.52
CA ALA A 175 -9.57 0.04 -22.03
C ALA A 175 -8.50 0.82 -21.25
N THR A 176 -7.60 1.50 -21.97
CA THR A 176 -6.48 2.24 -21.39
C THR A 176 -6.63 3.73 -21.67
N TYR A 177 -6.66 4.54 -20.62
CA TYR A 177 -6.84 5.99 -20.69
C TYR A 177 -5.59 6.73 -20.20
N ASP A 178 -5.32 7.88 -20.79
CA ASP A 178 -4.33 8.81 -20.25
C ASP A 178 -4.92 9.68 -19.12
N PRO A 179 -4.10 10.47 -18.40
CA PRO A 179 -4.58 11.30 -17.30
C PRO A 179 -5.57 12.39 -17.69
N SER A 180 -5.72 12.69 -18.99
CA SER A 180 -6.70 13.66 -19.51
C SER A 180 -8.08 13.04 -19.79
N GLY A 181 -8.20 11.71 -19.69
CA GLY A 181 -9.42 10.96 -20.02
C GLY A 181 -9.50 10.56 -21.49
N THR A 182 -8.41 10.72 -22.25
CA THR A 182 -8.36 10.27 -23.65
C THR A 182 -8.12 8.77 -23.70
N LEU A 183 -9.02 8.03 -24.37
CA LEU A 183 -8.81 6.62 -24.66
C LEU A 183 -7.61 6.45 -25.59
N LEU A 184 -6.58 5.75 -25.12
CA LEU A 184 -5.36 5.50 -25.91
C LEU A 184 -5.54 4.31 -26.85
N PHE A 185 -6.06 3.21 -26.33
CA PHE A 185 -6.36 1.98 -27.07
C PHE A 185 -7.20 1.04 -26.20
N SER A 186 -7.72 -0.01 -26.84
CA SER A 186 -8.35 -1.15 -26.16
C SER A 186 -7.68 -2.46 -26.58
N THR A 187 -7.51 -3.36 -25.61
CA THR A 187 -7.07 -4.74 -25.84
C THR A 187 -8.28 -5.66 -25.73
N PHE A 188 -8.45 -6.55 -26.70
CA PHE A 188 -9.61 -7.46 -26.78
C PHE A 188 -9.17 -8.90 -26.57
N LEU A 189 -9.71 -9.56 -25.54
CA LEU A 189 -9.46 -10.96 -25.22
C LEU A 189 -10.70 -11.79 -25.59
N SER A 190 -10.59 -12.60 -26.63
CA SER A 190 -11.72 -13.38 -27.15
C SER A 190 -12.04 -14.62 -26.30
N TYR A 191 -11.04 -15.24 -25.68
CA TYR A 191 -11.17 -16.56 -25.03
C TYR A 191 -10.73 -16.58 -23.57
N THR A 192 -9.84 -15.66 -23.20
CA THR A 192 -9.27 -15.51 -21.87
C THR A 192 -9.87 -14.33 -21.13
N SER A 193 -9.73 -14.31 -19.81
CA SER A 193 -10.18 -13.20 -18.97
C SER A 193 -8.99 -12.47 -18.39
N ALA A 194 -9.09 -11.16 -18.18
CA ALA A 194 -8.10 -10.44 -17.39
C ALA A 194 -8.49 -10.49 -15.90
N ALA A 195 -7.61 -11.05 -15.07
CA ALA A 195 -7.73 -11.03 -13.61
C ALA A 195 -7.34 -9.66 -13.06
N ASP A 196 -6.29 -9.05 -13.63
CA ASP A 196 -5.78 -7.77 -13.20
C ASP A 196 -4.96 -7.04 -14.28
N THR A 197 -4.76 -5.73 -14.10
CA THR A 197 -4.00 -4.86 -15.00
C THR A 197 -3.26 -3.77 -14.23
N ASP A 198 -2.05 -3.43 -14.67
CA ASP A 198 -1.33 -2.26 -14.15
C ASP A 198 -0.46 -1.61 -15.23
N ILE A 199 -0.15 -0.33 -15.08
CA ILE A 199 0.67 0.45 -16.01
C ILE A 199 2.01 0.80 -15.36
N SER A 200 3.09 0.57 -16.12
CA SER A 200 4.45 0.85 -15.65
C SER A 200 4.62 2.29 -15.19
N ASN A 201 5.52 2.49 -14.23
CA ASN A 201 5.76 3.78 -13.61
C ASN A 201 6.32 4.85 -14.58
N ASP A 202 6.87 4.43 -15.73
CA ASP A 202 7.29 5.28 -16.85
C ASP A 202 6.23 5.41 -17.97
N ASN A 203 5.03 4.84 -17.77
CA ASN A 203 3.89 4.83 -18.70
C ASN A 203 4.17 4.20 -20.08
N LYS A 204 5.18 3.33 -20.17
CA LYS A 204 5.55 2.68 -21.44
C LYS A 204 4.84 1.35 -21.66
N TYR A 205 4.49 0.65 -20.59
CA TYR A 205 3.94 -0.70 -20.68
C TYR A 205 2.64 -0.84 -19.89
N LEU A 206 1.69 -1.55 -20.49
CA LEU A 206 0.54 -2.13 -19.82
C LEU A 206 0.86 -3.60 -19.53
N ALA A 207 0.72 -4.02 -18.28
CA ALA A 207 0.74 -5.41 -17.89
C ALA A 207 -0.69 -5.93 -17.73
N ILE A 208 -0.95 -7.14 -18.21
CA ILE A 208 -2.24 -7.83 -18.08
C ILE A 208 -1.98 -9.21 -17.47
N ALA A 209 -2.60 -9.48 -16.33
CA ALA A 209 -2.71 -10.80 -15.74
C ALA A 209 -3.89 -11.52 -16.40
N GLU A 210 -3.58 -12.47 -17.28
CA GLU A 210 -4.55 -13.17 -18.13
C GLU A 210 -4.74 -14.61 -17.67
N VAL A 211 -6.00 -15.06 -17.62
CA VAL A 211 -6.39 -16.40 -17.19
C VAL A 211 -7.19 -17.10 -18.29
N ASP A 212 -6.74 -18.30 -18.66
CA ASP A 212 -7.46 -19.24 -19.50
C ASP A 212 -8.04 -20.38 -18.66
N THR A 213 -9.33 -20.62 -18.82
CA THR A 213 -10.11 -21.65 -18.13
C THR A 213 -10.76 -22.64 -19.10
N GLN A 214 -10.40 -22.62 -20.39
CA GLN A 214 -10.98 -23.53 -21.40
C GLN A 214 -10.40 -24.95 -21.35
N GLY A 215 -9.17 -25.08 -20.86
CA GLY A 215 -8.50 -26.38 -20.69
C GLY A 215 -8.92 -27.13 -19.42
N THR A 216 -8.41 -28.35 -19.26
CA THR A 216 -8.59 -29.16 -18.03
C THR A 216 -7.92 -28.51 -16.82
N LEU A 217 -6.81 -27.81 -17.04
CA LEU A 217 -6.09 -27.05 -16.03
C LEU A 217 -6.16 -25.57 -16.37
N ILE A 218 -6.20 -24.73 -15.33
CA ILE A 218 -6.09 -23.28 -15.49
C ILE A 218 -4.69 -22.96 -16.02
N GLN A 219 -4.64 -22.01 -16.96
CA GLN A 219 -3.38 -21.47 -17.47
C GLN A 219 -3.38 -19.95 -17.30
N SER A 220 -2.41 -19.45 -16.53
CA SER A 220 -2.20 -18.01 -16.35
C SER A 220 -1.04 -17.51 -17.19
N ASN A 221 -1.12 -16.25 -17.64
CA ASN A 221 -0.03 -15.58 -18.34
C ASN A 221 0.04 -14.11 -17.92
N ILE A 222 1.26 -13.56 -17.86
CA ILE A 222 1.48 -12.11 -17.75
C ILE A 222 1.84 -11.58 -19.13
N LYS A 223 0.99 -10.72 -19.69
CA LYS A 223 1.19 -10.11 -21.01
C LYS A 223 1.65 -8.66 -20.85
N LEU A 224 2.77 -8.31 -21.48
CA LEU A 224 3.27 -6.93 -21.54
C LEU A 224 2.97 -6.33 -22.92
N ILE A 225 2.28 -5.20 -22.91
CA ILE A 225 1.89 -4.45 -24.11
C ILE A 225 2.60 -3.10 -24.09
N SER A 226 3.31 -2.77 -25.16
CA SER A 226 3.86 -1.43 -25.38
C SER A 226 2.73 -0.44 -25.68
N ILE A 227 2.60 0.59 -24.84
CA ILE A 227 1.57 1.63 -25.00
C ILE A 227 1.79 2.44 -26.29
N GLU A 228 3.05 2.72 -26.64
CA GLU A 228 3.39 3.44 -27.86
C GLU A 228 2.93 2.66 -29.10
N LYS A 229 3.33 1.39 -29.20
CA LYS A 229 2.94 0.52 -30.31
C LYS A 229 1.43 0.29 -30.34
N ALA A 230 0.80 0.10 -29.19
CA ALA A 230 -0.64 -0.12 -29.11
C ALA A 230 -1.46 1.07 -29.65
N LYS A 231 -0.92 2.29 -29.61
CA LYS A 231 -1.56 3.47 -30.22
C LYS A 231 -1.42 3.52 -31.74
N THR A 232 -0.26 3.14 -32.27
CA THR A 232 0.08 3.37 -33.69
C THR A 232 -0.10 2.17 -34.58
N GLU A 233 0.09 0.95 -34.05
CA GLU A 233 0.03 -0.29 -34.83
C GLU A 233 -1.40 -0.57 -35.28
N THR A 234 -1.52 -1.02 -36.54
CA THR A 234 -2.80 -1.45 -37.11
C THR A 234 -3.20 -2.82 -36.57
N ASP A 235 -2.24 -3.76 -36.52
CA ASP A 235 -2.41 -5.04 -35.84
C ASP A 235 -1.97 -4.89 -34.38
N LYS A 236 -2.93 -4.91 -33.45
CA LYS A 236 -2.65 -4.75 -32.02
C LYS A 236 -1.82 -5.89 -31.44
N ASN A 237 -1.72 -7.04 -32.11
CA ASN A 237 -0.82 -8.10 -31.68
C ASN A 237 0.66 -7.69 -31.76
N ASN A 238 1.03 -6.76 -32.65
CA ASN A 238 2.39 -6.24 -32.76
C ASN A 238 2.81 -5.38 -31.57
N ALA A 239 1.85 -4.95 -30.75
CA ALA A 239 2.12 -4.20 -29.53
C ALA A 239 2.48 -5.10 -28.33
N ILE A 240 2.30 -6.42 -28.45
CA ILE A 240 2.68 -7.38 -27.41
C ILE A 240 4.20 -7.54 -27.44
N GLU A 241 4.87 -7.11 -26.37
CA GLU A 241 6.32 -7.18 -26.24
C GLU A 241 6.78 -8.51 -25.66
N TYR A 242 6.01 -9.07 -24.73
CA TYR A 242 6.34 -10.32 -24.08
C TYR A 242 5.10 -10.97 -23.45
N ILE A 243 5.14 -12.30 -23.35
CA ILE A 243 4.17 -13.12 -22.61
C ILE A 243 4.97 -14.04 -21.67
N TYR A 244 4.79 -13.90 -20.36
CA TYR A 244 5.36 -14.79 -19.36
C TYR A 244 4.31 -15.84 -19.00
N PRO A 245 4.46 -17.10 -19.45
CA PRO A 245 3.55 -18.16 -19.07
C PRO A 245 3.82 -18.58 -17.62
N ALA A 246 2.77 -18.70 -16.81
CA ALA A 246 2.85 -19.34 -15.51
C ALA A 246 2.94 -20.87 -15.66
N ASN A 247 3.29 -21.58 -14.60
CA ASN A 247 3.22 -23.04 -14.65
C ASN A 247 1.76 -23.50 -14.74
N SER A 248 1.57 -24.70 -15.31
CA SER A 248 0.24 -25.28 -15.45
C SER A 248 -0.43 -25.46 -14.07
N GLY A 249 -1.66 -24.95 -13.93
CA GLY A 249 -2.42 -25.00 -12.69
C GLY A 249 -2.22 -23.81 -11.75
N GLU A 250 -1.29 -22.89 -12.04
CA GLU A 250 -1.10 -21.67 -11.25
C GLU A 250 -2.09 -20.59 -11.68
N LEU A 251 -2.79 -20.01 -10.71
CA LEU A 251 -3.77 -18.94 -10.95
C LEU A 251 -3.14 -17.59 -10.59
N VAL A 252 -2.96 -16.72 -11.58
CA VAL A 252 -2.60 -15.31 -11.31
C VAL A 252 -3.81 -14.58 -10.71
N THR A 253 -3.56 -13.82 -9.66
CA THR A 253 -4.61 -13.11 -8.90
C THR A 253 -4.42 -11.60 -8.93
N ASP A 254 -3.19 -11.11 -8.89
CA ASP A 254 -2.90 -9.67 -8.83
C ASP A 254 -1.53 -9.35 -9.44
N ILE A 255 -1.36 -8.15 -9.99
CA ILE A 255 -0.10 -7.63 -10.49
C ILE A 255 0.11 -6.16 -10.07
N LYS A 256 1.34 -5.80 -9.74
CA LYS A 256 1.67 -4.42 -9.36
C LYS A 256 3.05 -3.99 -9.83
N TYR A 257 3.11 -2.86 -10.52
CA TYR A 257 4.36 -2.17 -10.83
C TYR A 257 4.87 -1.43 -9.60
N GLN A 258 6.06 -1.83 -9.17
CA GLN A 258 6.83 -1.25 -8.07
C GLN A 258 7.92 -0.31 -8.61
N ASP A 259 8.76 0.24 -7.73
CA ASP A 259 9.80 1.18 -8.14
C ASP A 259 10.79 0.55 -9.12
N ASN A 260 11.30 1.37 -10.04
CA ASN A 260 12.14 0.96 -11.17
C ASN A 260 11.46 0.00 -12.14
N ASN A 261 10.13 0.10 -12.29
CA ASN A 261 9.30 -0.69 -13.21
C ASN A 261 9.39 -2.21 -12.99
N LYS A 262 9.61 -2.64 -11.75
CA LYS A 262 9.54 -4.06 -11.38
C LYS A 262 8.08 -4.47 -11.33
N LEU A 263 7.68 -5.46 -12.11
CA LEU A 263 6.31 -5.98 -12.08
C LEU A 263 6.25 -7.16 -11.11
N VAL A 264 5.62 -6.96 -9.96
CA VAL A 264 5.37 -8.04 -9.01
C VAL A 264 4.07 -8.74 -9.41
N CYS A 265 4.10 -10.07 -9.45
CA CYS A 265 2.98 -10.91 -9.86
C CYS A 265 2.64 -11.87 -8.73
N MET A 266 1.39 -11.88 -8.28
CA MET A 266 0.90 -12.79 -7.25
C MET A 266 0.08 -13.91 -7.89
N TYR A 267 0.55 -15.13 -7.69
CA TYR A 267 -0.17 -16.36 -7.99
C TYR A 267 -0.78 -16.92 -6.70
N ASP A 268 -1.67 -17.89 -6.83
CA ASP A 268 -2.29 -18.59 -5.70
C ASP A 268 -1.29 -19.38 -4.83
N ASN A 269 -0.12 -19.70 -5.36
CA ASN A 269 0.91 -20.51 -4.69
C ASN A 269 2.28 -19.81 -4.54
N SER A 270 2.46 -18.60 -5.08
CA SER A 270 3.77 -17.97 -5.14
C SER A 270 3.69 -16.49 -5.51
N ILE A 271 4.76 -15.75 -5.23
CA ILE A 271 4.95 -14.37 -5.69
C ILE A 271 6.22 -14.29 -6.50
N HIS A 272 6.11 -13.66 -7.66
CA HIS A 272 7.17 -13.48 -8.64
C HIS A 272 7.44 -12.00 -8.91
N MET A 273 8.62 -11.70 -9.40
CA MET A 273 9.03 -10.36 -9.82
C MET A 273 9.64 -10.42 -11.20
N ILE A 274 9.06 -9.66 -12.12
CA ILE A 274 9.49 -9.55 -13.50
C ILE A 274 10.21 -8.21 -13.68
N GLN A 275 11.47 -8.26 -14.12
CA GLN A 275 12.27 -7.10 -14.48
C GLN A 275 13.23 -7.45 -15.62
N ASP A 276 13.38 -6.57 -16.60
CA ASP A 276 14.33 -6.74 -17.72
C ASP A 276 14.20 -8.11 -18.42
N LYS A 277 12.95 -8.56 -18.63
CA LYS A 277 12.61 -9.87 -19.23
C LYS A 277 13.01 -11.10 -18.41
N THR A 278 13.39 -10.91 -17.15
CA THR A 278 13.71 -11.97 -16.22
C THR A 278 12.58 -12.11 -15.21
N ASP A 279 12.09 -13.33 -15.02
CA ASP A 279 11.17 -13.69 -13.95
C ASP A 279 11.96 -14.29 -12.78
N THR A 280 11.78 -13.72 -11.59
CA THR A 280 12.42 -14.16 -10.34
C THR A 280 11.36 -14.44 -9.28
N LYS A 281 11.29 -15.68 -8.80
CA LYS A 281 10.43 -16.01 -7.66
C LYS A 281 10.94 -15.33 -6.38
N ILE A 282 10.03 -14.66 -5.67
CA ILE A 282 10.31 -13.93 -4.43
C ILE A 282 9.98 -14.78 -3.20
N LEU A 283 8.80 -15.41 -3.18
CA LEU A 283 8.40 -16.32 -2.10
C LEU A 283 7.38 -17.35 -2.59
N ASP A 284 7.28 -18.46 -1.85
CA ASP A 284 6.24 -19.47 -2.01
C ASP A 284 5.10 -19.21 -1.01
N ILE A 285 3.86 -19.51 -1.40
CA ILE A 285 2.65 -19.42 -0.57
C ILE A 285 2.13 -20.83 -0.32
N SER A 286 1.94 -21.19 0.94
CA SER A 286 1.46 -22.49 1.38
C SER A 286 0.00 -22.45 1.80
N ASN A 287 -0.87 -23.09 1.01
CA ASN A 287 -2.33 -23.16 1.21
C ASN A 287 -2.79 -23.82 2.53
N LYS A 288 -1.87 -24.29 3.39
CA LYS A 288 -2.19 -24.93 4.67
C LYS A 288 -2.09 -24.01 5.88
N LYS A 289 -1.25 -22.97 5.81
CA LYS A 289 -0.93 -22.12 6.97
C LYS A 289 -0.86 -20.64 6.61
N ASP A 290 -0.61 -20.33 5.34
CA ASP A 290 -0.58 -18.95 4.88
C ASP A 290 -2.01 -18.53 4.58
N ILE A 291 -2.42 -17.45 5.23
CA ILE A 291 -3.82 -17.00 5.27
C ILE A 291 -4.05 -15.73 4.45
N VAL A 292 -3.02 -14.89 4.31
CA VAL A 292 -3.07 -13.65 3.56
C VAL A 292 -1.72 -13.42 2.88
N SER A 293 -1.76 -13.03 1.61
CA SER A 293 -0.60 -12.51 0.87
C SER A 293 -1.03 -11.24 0.13
N ASP A 294 -0.13 -10.27 0.03
CA ASP A 294 -0.41 -9.02 -0.69
C ASP A 294 0.88 -8.42 -1.30
N ILE A 295 0.71 -7.72 -2.42
CA ILE A 295 1.79 -7.11 -3.22
C ILE A 295 1.65 -5.59 -3.36
N ASN A 296 0.70 -4.97 -2.66
CA ASN A 296 0.41 -3.53 -2.76
C ASN A 296 1.31 -2.68 -1.87
N LEU A 297 2.04 -3.29 -0.93
CA LEU A 297 3.06 -2.62 -0.13
C LEU A 297 4.25 -2.18 -1.01
N LYS A 298 4.72 -0.95 -0.85
CA LYS A 298 5.76 -0.36 -1.69
C LYS A 298 7.08 -1.12 -1.58
N ASN A 299 7.54 -1.66 -2.70
CA ASN A 299 8.76 -2.47 -2.84
C ASN A 299 8.86 -3.66 -1.88
N HIS A 300 7.74 -4.10 -1.33
CA HIS A 300 7.70 -5.21 -0.39
C HIS A 300 6.50 -6.08 -0.70
N THR A 301 6.55 -7.34 -0.28
CA THR A 301 5.39 -8.21 -0.24
C THR A 301 5.15 -8.67 1.18
N ILE A 302 3.90 -8.97 1.50
CA ILE A 302 3.54 -9.51 2.80
C ILE A 302 2.99 -10.93 2.68
N LEU A 303 3.28 -11.73 3.69
CA LEU A 303 2.72 -13.06 3.89
C LEU A 303 2.38 -13.22 5.36
N ILE A 304 1.14 -13.59 5.66
CA ILE A 304 0.69 -13.84 7.03
C ILE A 304 0.48 -15.34 7.21
N THR A 305 1.17 -15.90 8.20
CA THR A 305 1.17 -17.33 8.51
C THR A 305 0.64 -17.58 9.92
N GLU A 306 -0.33 -18.48 10.03
CA GLU A 306 -0.79 -19.02 11.32
C GLU A 306 0.22 -20.08 11.82
N LYS A 307 0.91 -19.80 12.93
CA LYS A 307 1.94 -20.69 13.51
C LYS A 307 1.34 -21.70 14.50
N SER A 308 0.29 -21.32 15.21
CA SER A 308 -0.47 -22.19 16.11
C SER A 308 -1.96 -22.04 15.86
N SER A 309 -2.77 -23.06 16.18
CA SER A 309 -4.21 -23.04 15.88
C SER A 309 -5.07 -22.53 17.04
N GLY A 310 -6.14 -21.82 16.72
CA GLY A 310 -7.20 -21.44 17.68
C GLY A 310 -7.42 -19.93 17.80
N LEU A 311 -8.31 -19.52 18.71
CA LEU A 311 -8.71 -18.11 18.85
C LEU A 311 -7.56 -17.17 19.25
N PHE A 312 -6.53 -17.73 19.89
CA PHE A 312 -5.31 -17.02 20.31
C PHE A 312 -4.08 -17.55 19.55
N ALA A 313 -4.28 -17.93 18.29
CA ALA A 313 -3.21 -18.35 17.40
C ALA A 313 -2.06 -17.34 17.39
N ASP A 314 -0.84 -17.85 17.43
CA ASP A 314 0.36 -17.07 17.16
C ASP A 314 0.44 -16.87 15.65
N VAL A 315 0.43 -15.62 15.22
CA VAL A 315 0.44 -15.24 13.82
C VAL A 315 1.71 -14.45 13.54
N GLU A 316 2.36 -14.79 12.43
CA GLU A 316 3.53 -14.07 11.94
C GLU A 316 3.19 -13.35 10.64
N LEU A 317 3.44 -12.05 10.61
CA LEU A 317 3.52 -11.25 9.40
C LEU A 317 4.98 -11.23 8.93
N GLN A 318 5.23 -11.83 7.77
CA GLN A 318 6.48 -11.73 7.03
C GLN A 318 6.40 -10.56 6.05
N ILE A 319 7.43 -9.73 6.03
CA ILE A 319 7.57 -8.58 5.12
C ILE A 319 8.86 -8.75 4.34
N THR A 320 8.75 -8.98 3.04
CA THR A 320 9.89 -9.32 2.17
C THR A 320 10.18 -8.16 1.23
N ASP A 321 11.38 -7.58 1.32
CA ASP A 321 11.85 -6.57 0.36
C ASP A 321 12.12 -7.23 -1.00
N ILE A 322 11.48 -6.74 -2.07
CA ILE A 322 11.56 -7.38 -3.39
C ILE A 322 12.93 -7.24 -4.06
N ASN A 323 13.76 -6.30 -3.60
CA ASN A 323 15.08 -6.02 -4.18
C ASN A 323 16.17 -6.83 -3.50
N SER A 324 16.18 -6.81 -2.17
CA SER A 324 17.23 -7.43 -1.36
C SER A 324 16.87 -8.82 -0.85
N GLN A 325 15.60 -9.21 -0.96
CA GLN A 325 15.02 -10.41 -0.34
C GLN A 325 15.19 -10.44 1.18
N LYS A 326 15.51 -9.29 1.79
CA LYS A 326 15.57 -9.16 3.24
C LYS A 326 14.15 -9.35 3.79
N VAL A 327 14.05 -10.20 4.81
CA VAL A 327 12.80 -10.48 5.50
C VAL A 327 12.81 -9.78 6.86
N ASN A 328 11.80 -8.96 7.11
CA ASN A 328 11.44 -8.49 8.45
C ASN A 328 10.18 -9.23 8.92
N THR A 329 10.00 -9.36 10.23
CA THR A 329 8.83 -10.02 10.79
C THR A 329 8.16 -9.20 11.88
N TYR A 330 6.86 -9.40 12.01
CA TYR A 330 6.05 -8.88 13.10
C TYR A 330 5.13 -9.99 13.60
N THR A 331 5.08 -10.21 14.92
CA THR A 331 4.23 -11.24 15.51
C THR A 331 3.05 -10.63 16.24
N MET A 332 1.91 -11.30 16.16
CA MET A 332 0.67 -10.90 16.83
C MET A 332 -0.09 -12.13 17.33
N THR A 333 -1.01 -11.90 18.25
CA THR A 333 -1.92 -12.92 18.74
C THR A 333 -3.29 -12.71 18.10
N GLY A 334 -3.85 -13.78 17.53
CA GLY A 334 -5.11 -13.75 16.82
C GLY A 334 -4.94 -13.49 15.32
N VAL A 335 -5.79 -14.13 14.53
CA VAL A 335 -5.83 -13.99 13.08
C VAL A 335 -6.49 -12.65 12.71
N PRO A 336 -5.83 -11.79 11.89
CA PRO A 336 -6.45 -10.57 11.38
C PRO A 336 -7.74 -10.87 10.60
N LYS A 337 -8.80 -10.12 10.88
CA LYS A 337 -10.07 -10.16 10.14
C LYS A 337 -9.97 -9.51 8.77
N SER A 338 -9.18 -8.46 8.66
CA SER A 338 -8.82 -7.80 7.41
C SER A 338 -7.41 -7.23 7.50
N VAL A 339 -6.77 -7.10 6.34
CA VAL A 339 -5.45 -6.50 6.19
C VAL A 339 -5.52 -5.51 5.04
N GLU A 340 -5.03 -4.31 5.28
CA GLU A 340 -4.93 -3.25 4.27
C GLU A 340 -3.47 -2.80 4.18
N THR A 341 -2.94 -2.67 2.97
CA THR A 341 -1.57 -2.17 2.75
C THR A 341 -1.61 -0.94 1.87
N LYS A 342 -0.80 0.06 2.24
CA LYS A 342 -0.67 1.27 1.44
C LYS A 342 0.70 1.88 1.66
N GLU A 343 1.40 2.18 0.56
CA GLU A 343 2.74 2.75 0.60
C GLU A 343 3.67 1.91 1.50
N GLN A 344 4.00 2.40 2.71
CA GLN A 344 4.89 1.69 3.63
C GLN A 344 4.17 1.23 4.91
N VAL A 345 2.83 1.27 4.95
CA VAL A 345 2.03 0.93 6.11
C VAL A 345 1.21 -0.32 5.85
N ILE A 346 1.18 -1.20 6.84
CA ILE A 346 0.34 -2.40 6.93
C ILE A 346 -0.61 -2.17 8.10
N ALA A 347 -1.91 -2.22 7.86
CA ALA A 347 -2.93 -2.16 8.89
C ALA A 347 -3.55 -3.54 9.10
N LEU A 348 -3.52 -4.02 10.34
CA LEU A 348 -3.98 -5.35 10.74
C LEU A 348 -5.20 -5.20 11.65
N ASN A 349 -6.39 -5.54 11.15
CA ASN A 349 -7.62 -5.51 11.94
C ASN A 349 -7.77 -6.78 12.78
N LEU A 350 -7.59 -6.69 14.10
CA LEU A 350 -7.80 -7.80 15.04
C LEU A 350 -9.21 -7.79 15.67
N GLY A 351 -10.10 -6.93 15.20
CA GLY A 351 -11.49 -6.80 15.65
C GLY A 351 -11.67 -5.75 16.74
N LEU A 352 -10.98 -5.87 17.88
CA LEU A 352 -10.99 -4.85 18.95
C LEU A 352 -9.69 -4.04 18.99
N GLU A 353 -8.70 -4.44 18.22
CA GLU A 353 -7.43 -3.75 18.09
C GLU A 353 -7.08 -3.61 16.61
N VAL A 354 -6.36 -2.54 16.28
CA VAL A 354 -5.75 -2.37 14.96
C VAL A 354 -4.27 -2.09 15.15
N HIS A 355 -3.42 -2.89 14.51
CA HIS A 355 -1.98 -2.66 14.50
C HIS A 355 -1.55 -2.04 13.18
N PHE A 356 -0.89 -0.89 13.25
CA PHE A 356 -0.22 -0.26 12.12
C PHE A 356 1.26 -0.57 12.19
N VAL A 357 1.79 -1.23 11.17
CA VAL A 357 3.16 -1.75 11.11
C VAL A 357 3.85 -1.21 9.86
N ASP A 358 5.12 -0.82 9.97
CA ASP A 358 5.92 -0.38 8.83
C ASP A 358 6.60 -1.54 8.09
N CYS A 359 7.25 -1.26 6.96
CA CYS A 359 8.00 -2.26 6.19
C CYS A 359 9.19 -2.90 6.95
N ASN A 360 9.63 -2.30 8.05
CA ASN A 360 10.69 -2.84 8.90
C ASN A 360 10.15 -3.81 9.97
N GLY A 361 8.82 -4.02 10.05
CA GLY A 361 8.18 -4.82 11.10
C GLY A 361 8.00 -4.06 12.42
N TRP A 362 8.10 -2.73 12.40
CA TRP A 362 7.95 -1.90 13.59
C TRP A 362 6.54 -1.37 13.70
N VAL A 363 6.01 -1.38 14.93
CA VAL A 363 4.72 -0.79 15.23
C VAL A 363 4.83 0.73 15.09
N LEU A 364 4.04 1.30 14.20
CA LEU A 364 3.79 2.73 14.07
C LEU A 364 2.79 3.18 15.14
N LYS A 365 1.64 2.49 15.19
CA LYS A 365 0.57 2.74 16.16
C LYS A 365 -0.20 1.47 16.49
N LYS A 366 -0.75 1.40 17.70
CA LYS A 366 -1.79 0.44 18.08
C LYS A 366 -3.03 1.21 18.45
N TYR A 367 -4.15 0.83 17.86
CA TYR A 367 -5.43 1.45 18.11
C TYR A 367 -6.33 0.47 18.87
N GLU A 368 -6.80 0.87 20.04
CA GLU A 368 -7.70 0.09 20.90
C GLU A 368 -9.14 0.57 20.73
N SER A 369 -10.03 -0.36 20.44
CA SER A 369 -11.43 -0.11 20.15
C SER A 369 -12.35 -0.69 21.22
N ASN A 370 -13.39 0.08 21.59
CA ASN A 370 -14.44 -0.37 22.49
C ASN A 370 -15.53 -1.21 21.79
N GLN A 371 -15.52 -1.26 20.45
CA GLN A 371 -16.47 -2.02 19.64
C GLN A 371 -15.76 -2.70 18.45
N GLU A 372 -16.43 -3.64 17.79
CA GLU A 372 -15.82 -4.37 16.68
C GLU A 372 -15.58 -3.46 15.46
N VAL A 373 -14.31 -3.34 15.06
CA VAL A 373 -13.87 -2.68 13.82
C VAL A 373 -14.32 -3.52 12.63
N LYS A 374 -15.08 -2.90 11.72
CA LYS A 374 -15.61 -3.58 10.54
C LYS A 374 -14.61 -3.63 9.40
N ASP A 375 -13.94 -2.52 9.15
CA ASP A 375 -12.94 -2.44 8.11
C ASP A 375 -11.95 -1.29 8.34
N ILE A 376 -10.90 -1.23 7.52
CA ILE A 376 -9.87 -0.20 7.56
C ILE A 376 -9.60 0.27 6.14
N VAL A 377 -9.52 1.58 5.94
CA VAL A 377 -9.00 2.18 4.71
C VAL A 377 -7.75 3.00 4.99
N LEU A 378 -6.80 2.99 4.04
CA LEU A 378 -5.55 3.73 4.16
C LEU A 378 -5.39 4.80 3.07
N GLY A 379 -5.17 6.04 3.50
CA GLY A 379 -4.48 7.05 2.71
C GLY A 379 -2.96 6.98 2.94
N SER A 380 -2.21 7.82 2.26
CA SER A 380 -0.74 7.94 2.37
C SER A 380 -0.24 8.37 3.75
N SER A 381 -1.08 9.02 4.58
CA SER A 381 -0.71 9.49 5.94
C SER A 381 -1.87 9.42 6.94
N ILE A 382 -2.95 8.73 6.58
CA ILE A 382 -4.18 8.68 7.37
C ILE A 382 -4.80 7.29 7.27
N ALA A 383 -5.36 6.79 8.36
CA ALA A 383 -6.22 5.62 8.37
C ALA A 383 -7.63 6.01 8.79
N GLY A 384 -8.62 5.40 8.14
CA GLY A 384 -10.01 5.42 8.58
C GLY A 384 -10.35 4.07 9.21
N ILE A 385 -10.66 4.05 10.51
CA ILE A 385 -11.19 2.89 11.21
C ILE A 385 -12.71 2.89 11.08
N ILE A 386 -13.27 1.91 10.38
CA ILE A 386 -14.67 1.90 10.00
C ILE A 386 -15.50 1.09 11.00
N TYR A 387 -16.54 1.72 11.52
CA TYR A 387 -17.58 1.12 12.34
C TYR A 387 -18.92 1.18 11.60
N LYS A 388 -19.99 0.70 12.26
CA LYS A 388 -21.35 0.80 11.71
C LYS A 388 -21.90 2.23 11.67
N ASP A 389 -21.46 3.06 12.62
CA ASP A 389 -22.05 4.38 12.90
C ASP A 389 -21.05 5.54 12.75
N LYS A 390 -19.76 5.22 12.60
CA LYS A 390 -18.72 6.24 12.47
C LYS A 390 -17.47 5.71 11.77
N ILE A 391 -16.66 6.65 11.31
CA ILE A 391 -15.29 6.42 10.89
C ILE A 391 -14.41 7.22 11.84
N GLU A 392 -13.42 6.58 12.44
CA GLU A 392 -12.40 7.26 13.25
C GLU A 392 -11.12 7.47 12.46
N LEU A 393 -10.52 8.64 12.62
CA LEU A 393 -9.40 9.08 11.79
C LEU A 393 -8.10 9.07 12.58
N ILE A 394 -7.13 8.29 12.10
CA ILE A 394 -5.82 8.14 12.72
C ILE A 394 -4.78 8.72 11.78
N ASN A 395 -4.02 9.71 12.25
CA ASN A 395 -2.82 10.18 11.55
C ASN A 395 -1.70 9.14 11.69
N LEU A 396 -1.04 8.77 10.59
CA LEU A 396 -0.01 7.72 10.55
C LEU A 396 1.41 8.26 10.47
#